data_AF-A0A913ZZM2-F1
#
_entry.id   AF-A0A913ZZM2-F1
#
_cell.length_a   1.000
_cell.length_b   1.000
_cell.length_c   1.000
_cell.angle_alpha   90.00
_cell.angle_beta   90.00
_cell.angle_gamma   90.00
#
_symmetry.space_group_name_H-M   'P 1'
#
loop_
_entity.id
_entity.type
_entity.pdbx_description
1 polymer ?
#
loop_
_entity_poly.entity_id
_entity_poly.type
_entity_poly.pdbx_seq_one_letter_code
_entity_poly.pdbx_strand_id
1 'polypeptide(L)'
;MSEEIMSLAVRCSFYKDGCKWMDKLKILQPHLESCAYNMAACTECSAMVARNHLKDHRQFDCPKRNTTCEFCGGQFPGQRMEHHTGRCQLEVVFCENKCGAQLQRRYINAHMMNECPKRQIPCKYCSKEFIFDTLQSHLHQCPRYPVCCPNRCDSAKIAREEVDKHMKDACPSSMASCPFVQHGCKHRGPRYTMERHLNENTKEHLNLTCHVVRRQQKQIHDLRAQLDTLSINMDGKLLWKITDYASRFAKSKLEDEYELRSPVFATSRNGYRLQVSAFPNGNGSGEGTHLSIYIRTVSGENDSLLRWPFIHPISFTLLDQAEDGLKPSHVKECFTPDPTWKNFQRPSRDVYTLGYGYPTFVSHVFLKTKNYIKDDTLFIKVEVDCSKINNII
;
A
#
# COMPACT_ATOMS: atom_id res chain seq x y z
N MET A 1 -110.71 -34.14 32.81
CA MET A 1 -110.61 -32.82 32.15
C MET A 1 -111.33 -32.93 30.82
N SER A 2 -112.32 -32.07 30.63
CA SER A 2 -113.46 -32.19 29.72
C SER A 2 -113.09 -32.46 28.25
N GLU A 3 -113.82 -33.36 27.57
CA GLU A 3 -113.78 -33.58 26.11
C GLU A 3 -113.93 -32.28 25.30
N GLU A 4 -114.56 -31.26 25.89
CA GLU A 4 -114.76 -29.95 25.25
C GLU A 4 -113.43 -29.21 25.02
N ILE A 5 -112.44 -29.33 25.91
CA ILE A 5 -111.14 -28.65 25.78
C ILE A 5 -110.36 -29.21 24.58
N MET A 6 -110.45 -30.51 24.34
CA MET A 6 -109.78 -31.19 23.22
C MET A 6 -110.38 -30.86 21.85
N SER A 7 -111.55 -30.21 21.83
CA SER A 7 -112.25 -29.78 20.62
C SER A 7 -111.98 -28.32 20.21
N LEU A 8 -111.26 -27.55 21.05
CA LEU A 8 -110.91 -26.15 20.78
C LEU A 8 -109.99 -26.03 19.57
N ALA A 9 -110.31 -25.08 18.68
CA ALA A 9 -109.46 -24.75 17.54
C ALA A 9 -108.19 -24.03 18.03
N VAL A 10 -107.04 -24.61 17.73
CA VAL A 10 -105.72 -24.06 18.06
C VAL A 10 -104.89 -23.95 16.79
N ARG A 11 -104.05 -22.92 16.74
CA ARG A 11 -103.04 -22.75 15.70
C ARG A 11 -101.74 -23.42 16.10
N CYS A 12 -100.95 -23.84 15.11
CA CYS A 12 -99.61 -24.35 15.36
C CYS A 12 -98.75 -23.34 16.14
N SER A 13 -97.90 -23.82 17.05
CA SER A 13 -96.96 -22.97 17.79
C SER A 13 -96.01 -22.20 16.87
N PHE A 14 -95.71 -22.75 15.68
CA PHE A 14 -94.84 -22.18 14.65
C PHE A 14 -95.61 -21.33 13.60
N TYR A 15 -96.80 -20.84 13.95
CA TYR A 15 -97.62 -20.04 13.03
C TYR A 15 -96.94 -18.74 12.58
N LYS A 16 -96.14 -18.12 13.47
CA LYS A 16 -95.36 -16.92 13.17
C LYS A 16 -94.15 -17.20 12.27
N ASP A 17 -93.66 -18.44 12.27
CA ASP A 17 -92.49 -18.87 11.48
C ASP A 17 -92.88 -19.38 10.08
N GLY A 18 -94.18 -19.40 9.77
CA GLY A 18 -94.72 -19.73 8.44
C GLY A 18 -95.69 -20.92 8.40
N CYS A 19 -95.90 -21.64 9.51
CA CYS A 19 -96.83 -22.77 9.54
C CYS A 19 -98.30 -22.32 9.60
N LYS A 20 -99.07 -22.50 8.52
CA LYS A 20 -100.47 -22.05 8.46
C LYS A 20 -101.50 -23.02 9.07
N TRP A 21 -101.07 -24.04 9.80
CA TRP A 21 -101.97 -25.07 10.33
C TRP A 21 -102.82 -24.57 11.50
N MET A 22 -104.12 -24.86 11.46
CA MET A 22 -105.11 -24.54 12.47
C MET A 22 -106.20 -25.60 12.50
N ASP A 23 -106.37 -26.30 13.62
CA ASP A 23 -107.40 -27.33 13.81
C ASP A 23 -107.63 -27.60 15.31
N LYS A 24 -108.43 -28.60 15.65
CA LYS A 24 -108.75 -29.00 17.03
C LYS A 24 -107.50 -29.46 17.78
N LEU A 25 -107.41 -29.08 19.06
CA LEU A 25 -106.31 -29.39 19.96
C LEU A 25 -105.94 -30.89 19.98
N LYS A 26 -106.92 -31.80 19.89
CA LYS A 26 -106.67 -33.25 19.82
C LYS A 26 -105.77 -33.71 18.66
N ILE A 27 -105.68 -32.95 17.56
CA ILE A 27 -104.87 -33.28 16.37
C ILE A 27 -103.59 -32.42 16.29
N LEU A 28 -103.38 -31.49 17.24
CA LEU A 28 -102.18 -30.66 17.28
C LEU A 28 -100.90 -31.49 17.45
N GLN A 29 -100.91 -32.50 18.32
CA GLN A 29 -99.74 -33.35 18.54
C GLN A 29 -99.36 -34.17 17.29
N PRO A 30 -100.31 -34.87 16.61
CA PRO A 30 -100.05 -35.47 15.29
C PRO A 30 -99.54 -34.47 14.23
N HIS A 31 -100.03 -33.23 14.26
CA HIS A 31 -99.53 -32.18 13.37
C HIS A 31 -98.08 -31.77 13.71
N LEU A 32 -97.73 -31.54 14.97
CA LEU A 32 -96.38 -31.16 15.38
C LEU A 32 -95.34 -32.23 15.00
N GLU A 33 -95.71 -33.51 15.05
CA GLU A 33 -94.88 -34.63 14.59
C GLU A 33 -94.55 -34.55 13.09
N SER A 34 -95.41 -33.95 12.27
CA SER A 34 -95.26 -33.79 10.82
C SER A 34 -94.98 -32.36 10.35
N CYS A 35 -95.00 -31.37 11.25
CA CYS A 35 -94.84 -29.96 10.93
C CYS A 35 -93.43 -29.66 10.39
N ALA A 36 -93.36 -29.02 9.22
CA ALA A 36 -92.11 -28.69 8.54
C ALA A 36 -91.25 -27.65 9.30
N TYR A 37 -91.87 -26.84 10.17
CA TYR A 37 -91.20 -25.81 10.96
C TYR A 37 -90.86 -26.27 12.38
N ASN A 38 -91.33 -27.46 12.78
CA ASN A 38 -90.97 -28.01 14.08
C ASN A 38 -89.48 -28.38 14.11
N MET A 39 -88.88 -28.26 15.28
CA MET A 39 -87.47 -28.54 15.49
C MET A 39 -87.25 -30.05 15.53
N ALA A 40 -86.30 -30.53 14.73
CA ALA A 40 -85.89 -31.91 14.70
C ALA A 40 -84.40 -32.00 15.04
N ALA A 41 -84.03 -32.99 15.84
CA ALA A 41 -82.62 -33.27 16.14
C ALA A 41 -81.93 -33.85 14.90
N CYS A 42 -80.76 -33.31 14.55
CA CYS A 42 -79.89 -33.94 13.57
C CYS A 42 -79.34 -35.26 14.15
N THR A 43 -79.40 -36.34 13.37
CA THR A 43 -78.97 -37.68 13.83
C THR A 43 -77.46 -37.76 14.07
N GLU A 44 -76.67 -36.93 13.37
CA GLU A 44 -75.21 -37.01 13.39
C GLU A 44 -74.58 -36.08 14.44
N CYS A 45 -75.04 -34.82 14.49
CA CYS A 45 -74.48 -33.80 15.39
C CYS A 45 -75.37 -33.46 16.58
N SER A 46 -76.59 -34.00 16.63
CA SER A 46 -77.61 -33.73 17.67
C SER A 46 -78.05 -32.27 17.77
N ALA A 47 -77.67 -31.41 16.83
CA ALA A 47 -78.16 -30.04 16.77
C ALA A 47 -79.66 -30.00 16.44
N MET A 48 -80.40 -29.12 17.10
CA MET A 48 -81.83 -28.91 16.82
C MET A 48 -81.97 -27.96 15.64
N VAL A 49 -82.54 -28.44 14.54
CA VAL A 49 -82.73 -27.65 13.30
C VAL A 49 -84.18 -27.78 12.85
N ALA A 50 -84.75 -26.72 12.30
CA ALA A 50 -86.10 -26.76 11.73
C ALA A 50 -86.17 -27.84 10.64
N ARG A 51 -87.22 -28.67 10.65
CA ARG A 51 -87.32 -29.88 9.82
C ARG A 51 -87.19 -29.59 8.31
N ASN A 52 -87.64 -28.44 7.84
CA ASN A 52 -87.46 -27.94 6.48
C ASN A 52 -85.99 -27.66 6.11
N HIS A 53 -85.17 -27.16 7.04
CA HIS A 53 -83.74 -26.87 6.83
C HIS A 53 -82.83 -28.03 7.24
N LEU A 54 -83.39 -29.09 7.82
CA LEU A 54 -82.63 -30.26 8.27
C LEU A 54 -81.92 -30.98 7.10
N LYS A 55 -82.49 -30.92 5.88
CA LYS A 55 -81.84 -31.44 4.66
C LYS A 55 -80.58 -30.66 4.31
N ASP A 56 -80.69 -29.33 4.22
CA ASP A 56 -79.58 -28.45 3.88
C ASP A 56 -78.49 -28.48 4.96
N HIS A 57 -78.89 -28.48 6.24
CA HIS A 57 -77.97 -28.64 7.36
C HIS A 57 -77.16 -29.94 7.25
N ARG A 58 -77.80 -31.08 6.97
CA ARG A 58 -77.09 -32.37 6.82
C ARG A 58 -76.10 -32.36 5.64
N GLN A 59 -76.41 -31.60 4.59
CA GLN A 59 -75.62 -31.56 3.37
C GLN A 59 -74.43 -30.58 3.43
N PHE A 60 -74.61 -29.38 4.01
CA PHE A 60 -73.63 -28.29 3.89
C PHE A 60 -73.14 -27.70 5.22
N ASP A 61 -73.96 -27.73 6.28
CA ASP A 61 -73.63 -27.00 7.52
C ASP A 61 -73.24 -27.92 8.69
N CYS A 62 -73.64 -29.19 8.65
CA CYS A 62 -73.41 -30.11 9.75
C CYS A 62 -71.90 -30.37 9.91
N PRO A 63 -71.31 -30.09 11.09
CA PRO A 63 -69.87 -30.23 11.28
C PRO A 63 -69.40 -31.70 11.26
N LYS A 64 -70.33 -32.62 11.56
CA LYS A 64 -70.12 -34.08 11.51
C LYS A 64 -70.65 -34.69 10.21
N ARG A 65 -71.01 -33.89 9.20
CA ARG A 65 -71.41 -34.42 7.89
C ARG A 65 -70.30 -35.30 7.34
N ASN A 66 -70.66 -36.44 6.80
CA ASN A 66 -69.70 -37.31 6.15
C ASN A 66 -69.40 -36.76 4.76
N THR A 67 -68.20 -36.23 4.57
CA THR A 67 -67.75 -35.66 3.29
C THR A 67 -66.64 -36.54 2.72
N THR A 68 -66.75 -36.87 1.44
CA THR A 68 -65.73 -37.65 0.73
C THR A 68 -64.73 -36.72 0.05
N CYS A 69 -63.44 -36.98 0.19
CA CYS A 69 -62.40 -36.21 -0.48
C CYS A 69 -62.33 -36.65 -1.95
N GLU A 70 -62.43 -35.70 -2.87
CA GLU A 70 -62.41 -35.98 -4.32
C GLU A 70 -61.07 -36.54 -4.81
N PHE A 71 -59.97 -36.32 -4.06
CA PHE A 71 -58.64 -36.76 -4.43
C PHE A 71 -58.27 -38.13 -3.85
N CYS A 72 -58.58 -38.40 -2.58
CA CYS A 72 -58.22 -39.65 -1.91
C CYS A 72 -59.38 -40.64 -1.74
N GLY A 73 -60.61 -40.22 -1.98
CA GLY A 73 -61.81 -41.02 -1.70
C GLY A 73 -62.07 -41.26 -0.20
N GLY A 74 -61.24 -40.70 0.68
CA GLY A 74 -61.38 -40.83 2.13
C GLY A 74 -62.59 -40.08 2.64
N GLN A 75 -63.31 -40.70 3.57
CA GLN A 75 -64.47 -40.11 4.23
C GLN A 75 -64.04 -39.42 5.52
N PHE A 76 -64.41 -38.14 5.66
CA PHE A 76 -64.06 -37.32 6.81
C PHE A 76 -65.29 -36.55 7.32
N PRO A 77 -65.41 -36.36 8.64
CA PRO A 77 -66.33 -35.36 9.19
C PRO A 77 -65.99 -33.97 8.63
N GLY A 78 -67.00 -33.15 8.33
CA GLY A 78 -66.84 -31.79 7.76
C GLY A 78 -65.72 -30.96 8.40
N GLN A 79 -65.63 -30.91 9.74
CA GLN A 79 -64.56 -30.20 10.47
C GLN A 79 -63.14 -30.70 10.16
N ARG A 80 -62.97 -32.02 9.96
CA ARG A 80 -61.67 -32.61 9.61
C ARG A 80 -61.37 -32.47 8.13
N MET A 81 -62.40 -32.41 7.28
CA MET A 81 -62.24 -32.14 5.85
C MET A 81 -61.63 -30.76 5.62
N GLU A 82 -62.06 -29.73 6.36
CA GLU A 82 -61.48 -28.38 6.25
C GLU A 82 -59.96 -28.36 6.52
N HIS A 83 -59.49 -29.15 7.48
CA HIS A 83 -58.05 -29.32 7.75
C HIS A 83 -57.32 -30.22 6.76
N HIS A 84 -58.04 -31.11 6.08
CA HIS A 84 -57.52 -32.00 5.04
C HIS A 84 -57.36 -31.28 3.69
N THR A 85 -58.24 -30.33 3.39
CA THR A 85 -58.17 -29.47 2.21
C THR A 85 -56.82 -28.74 2.15
N GLY A 86 -56.10 -28.86 1.03
CA GLY A 86 -54.75 -28.32 0.86
C GLY A 86 -53.62 -29.11 1.53
N ARG A 87 -53.93 -30.23 2.21
CA ARG A 87 -52.93 -31.15 2.81
C ARG A 87 -53.08 -32.60 2.33
N CYS A 88 -54.04 -32.87 1.45
CA CYS A 88 -54.27 -34.21 0.91
C CYS A 88 -53.02 -34.71 0.16
N GLN A 89 -52.54 -35.89 0.56
CA GLN A 89 -51.32 -36.47 0.00
C GLN A 89 -51.48 -36.99 -1.44
N LEU A 90 -52.73 -37.24 -1.85
CA LEU A 90 -53.10 -37.72 -3.18
C LEU A 90 -53.56 -36.58 -4.13
N GLU A 91 -53.69 -35.36 -3.62
CA GLU A 91 -53.94 -34.17 -4.44
C GLU A 91 -52.75 -33.95 -5.38
N VAL A 92 -53.04 -33.73 -6.66
CA VAL A 92 -52.04 -33.41 -7.67
C VAL A 92 -51.76 -31.91 -7.62
N VAL A 93 -50.51 -31.55 -7.31
CA VAL A 93 -50.07 -30.16 -7.18
C VAL A 93 -48.91 -29.89 -8.13
N PHE A 94 -48.73 -28.61 -8.47
CA PHE A 94 -47.61 -28.15 -9.27
C PHE A 94 -46.34 -28.02 -8.44
N CYS A 95 -45.21 -28.30 -9.05
CA CYS A 95 -43.91 -28.04 -8.44
C CYS A 95 -43.69 -26.54 -8.21
N GLU A 96 -43.30 -26.16 -6.98
CA GLU A 96 -43.05 -24.77 -6.57
C GLU A 96 -41.90 -24.12 -7.35
N ASN A 97 -40.95 -24.93 -7.83
CA ASN A 97 -39.81 -24.47 -8.67
C ASN A 97 -40.22 -24.14 -10.11
N LYS A 98 -41.53 -24.18 -10.44
CA LYS A 98 -42.09 -23.85 -11.77
C LYS A 98 -41.41 -24.64 -12.90
N CYS A 99 -41.10 -25.92 -12.65
CA CYS A 99 -40.54 -26.83 -13.65
C CYS A 99 -41.58 -27.39 -14.63
N GLY A 100 -42.88 -27.19 -14.35
CA GLY A 100 -44.00 -27.70 -15.15
C GLY A 100 -44.52 -29.08 -14.71
N ALA A 101 -43.85 -29.76 -13.78
CA ALA A 101 -44.30 -31.07 -13.29
C ALA A 101 -45.51 -30.97 -12.35
N GLN A 102 -46.41 -31.95 -12.48
CA GLN A 102 -47.60 -32.14 -11.65
C GLN A 102 -47.49 -33.52 -10.99
N LEU A 103 -47.45 -33.56 -9.66
CA LEU A 103 -47.35 -34.82 -8.91
C LEU A 103 -48.29 -34.80 -7.70
N GLN A 104 -48.60 -36.00 -7.21
CA GLN A 104 -49.26 -36.13 -5.91
C GLN A 104 -48.38 -35.50 -4.83
N ARG A 105 -48.98 -34.74 -3.90
CA ARG A 105 -48.29 -34.00 -2.84
C ARG A 105 -47.23 -34.83 -2.09
N ARG A 106 -47.47 -36.12 -1.85
CA ARG A 106 -46.51 -37.03 -1.20
C ARG A 106 -45.17 -37.19 -1.93
N TYR A 107 -45.14 -37.01 -3.26
CA TYR A 107 -43.94 -37.18 -4.09
C TYR A 107 -43.25 -35.84 -4.43
N ILE A 108 -43.88 -34.70 -4.14
CA ILE A 108 -43.35 -33.38 -4.50
C ILE A 108 -42.01 -33.09 -3.81
N ASN A 109 -41.86 -33.42 -2.53
CA ASN A 109 -40.59 -33.22 -1.81
C ASN A 109 -39.45 -34.06 -2.41
N ALA A 110 -39.71 -35.33 -2.72
CA ALA A 110 -38.72 -36.20 -3.35
C ALA A 110 -38.33 -35.67 -4.74
N HIS A 111 -39.31 -35.23 -5.53
CA HIS A 111 -39.08 -34.57 -6.80
C HIS A 111 -38.20 -33.31 -6.65
N MET A 112 -38.55 -32.40 -5.74
CA MET A 112 -37.82 -31.13 -5.54
C MET A 112 -36.36 -31.35 -5.15
N MET A 113 -36.08 -32.37 -4.35
CA MET A 113 -34.72 -32.66 -3.87
C MET A 113 -33.88 -33.41 -4.91
N ASN A 114 -34.45 -34.40 -5.60
CA ASN A 114 -33.65 -35.39 -6.33
C ASN A 114 -33.86 -35.39 -7.85
N GLU A 115 -35.00 -34.89 -8.34
CA GLU A 115 -35.40 -35.07 -9.75
C GLU A 115 -35.63 -33.74 -10.48
N CYS A 116 -36.07 -32.71 -9.77
CA CYS A 116 -36.48 -31.43 -10.34
C CYS A 116 -35.30 -30.78 -11.09
N PRO A 117 -35.40 -30.57 -12.42
CA PRO A 117 -34.34 -29.89 -13.19
C PRO A 117 -34.11 -28.45 -12.73
N LYS A 118 -35.14 -27.83 -12.15
CA LYS A 118 -35.09 -26.49 -11.58
C LYS A 118 -34.72 -26.42 -10.09
N ARG A 119 -34.23 -27.52 -9.49
CA ARG A 119 -33.79 -27.52 -8.09
C ARG A 119 -32.58 -26.60 -7.89
N GLN A 120 -32.50 -25.95 -6.73
CA GLN A 120 -31.33 -25.18 -6.34
C GLN A 120 -30.29 -26.10 -5.70
N ILE A 121 -29.04 -25.99 -6.16
CA ILE A 121 -27.90 -26.67 -5.58
C ILE A 121 -26.69 -25.72 -5.46
N PRO A 122 -25.90 -25.85 -4.39
CA PRO A 122 -24.69 -25.06 -4.22
C PRO A 122 -23.60 -25.54 -5.18
N CYS A 123 -22.89 -24.59 -5.80
CA CYS A 123 -21.68 -24.89 -6.54
C CYS A 123 -20.58 -25.37 -5.59
N LYS A 124 -20.03 -26.57 -5.83
CA LYS A 124 -18.96 -27.17 -5.00
C LYS A 124 -17.65 -26.35 -4.91
N TYR A 125 -17.48 -25.32 -5.75
CA TYR A 125 -16.27 -24.50 -5.78
C TYR A 125 -16.47 -23.10 -5.19
N CYS A 126 -17.61 -22.45 -5.46
CA CYS A 126 -17.90 -21.09 -4.97
C CYS A 126 -18.97 -21.03 -3.88
N SER A 127 -19.63 -22.15 -3.57
CA SER A 127 -20.71 -22.29 -2.57
C SER A 127 -21.94 -21.43 -2.79
N LYS A 128 -22.07 -20.76 -3.96
CA LYS A 128 -23.29 -20.04 -4.34
C LYS A 128 -24.35 -20.99 -4.88
N GLU A 129 -25.62 -20.70 -4.63
CA GLU A 129 -26.77 -21.48 -5.10
C GLU A 129 -27.06 -21.23 -6.58
N PHE A 130 -27.27 -22.29 -7.35
CA PHE A 130 -27.65 -22.24 -8.77
C PHE A 130 -28.73 -23.26 -9.08
N ILE A 131 -29.48 -23.00 -10.15
CA ILE A 131 -30.42 -23.98 -10.70
C ILE A 131 -29.61 -25.13 -11.33
N PHE A 132 -29.96 -26.38 -11.02
CA PHE A 132 -29.26 -27.58 -11.51
C PHE A 132 -29.00 -27.54 -13.02
N ASP A 133 -30.03 -27.21 -13.82
CA ASP A 133 -29.93 -27.08 -15.28
C ASP A 133 -28.90 -26.03 -15.76
N THR A 134 -28.72 -24.96 -14.98
CA THR A 134 -27.76 -23.87 -15.28
C THR A 134 -26.41 -24.04 -14.59
N LEU A 135 -26.24 -25.03 -13.71
CA LEU A 135 -24.99 -25.18 -12.97
C LEU A 135 -23.83 -25.46 -13.91
N GLN A 136 -24.05 -26.24 -14.98
CA GLN A 136 -23.01 -26.56 -15.96
C GLN A 136 -22.46 -25.30 -16.64
N SER A 137 -23.33 -24.37 -17.06
CA SER A 137 -22.89 -23.10 -17.66
C SER A 137 -22.15 -22.22 -16.66
N HIS A 138 -22.58 -22.21 -15.38
CA HIS A 138 -21.84 -21.57 -14.31
C HIS A 138 -20.43 -22.17 -14.14
N LEU A 139 -20.25 -23.50 -14.15
CA LEU A 139 -18.93 -24.14 -13.96
C LEU A 139 -17.90 -23.66 -15.00
N HIS A 140 -18.34 -23.39 -16.24
CA HIS A 140 -17.47 -22.81 -17.28
C HIS A 140 -16.96 -21.40 -16.94
N GLN A 141 -17.71 -20.63 -16.14
CA GLN A 141 -17.42 -19.24 -15.77
C GLN A 141 -17.06 -19.07 -14.30
N CYS A 142 -17.11 -20.14 -13.50
CA CYS A 142 -16.93 -20.08 -12.07
C CYS A 142 -15.49 -19.66 -11.72
N PRO A 143 -15.29 -18.57 -10.94
CA PRO A 143 -13.96 -18.05 -10.61
C PRO A 143 -13.07 -19.04 -9.85
N ARG A 144 -13.69 -19.89 -9.02
CA ARG A 144 -13.02 -20.91 -8.22
C ARG A 144 -12.94 -22.27 -8.90
N TYR A 145 -13.44 -22.39 -10.14
CA TYR A 145 -13.33 -23.63 -10.88
C TYR A 145 -11.85 -23.93 -11.16
N PRO A 146 -11.36 -25.13 -10.81
CA PRO A 146 -9.97 -25.46 -11.06
C PRO A 146 -9.71 -25.70 -12.54
N VAL A 147 -8.74 -24.99 -13.10
CA VAL A 147 -8.29 -25.08 -14.49
C VAL A 147 -6.82 -25.45 -14.56
N CYS A 148 -6.40 -26.00 -15.70
CA CYS A 148 -5.01 -26.29 -15.97
C CYS A 148 -4.24 -25.01 -16.34
N CYS A 149 -2.97 -24.97 -15.96
CA CYS A 149 -2.04 -23.93 -16.42
C CYS A 149 -1.94 -23.92 -17.97
N PRO A 150 -2.12 -22.76 -18.64
CA PRO A 150 -1.97 -22.65 -20.10
C PRO A 150 -0.59 -23.10 -20.61
N ASN A 151 0.46 -22.85 -19.84
CA ASN A 151 1.84 -23.26 -20.14
C ASN A 151 2.17 -24.69 -19.71
N ARG A 152 1.17 -25.45 -19.22
CA ARG A 152 1.29 -26.86 -18.82
C ARG A 152 2.47 -27.12 -17.87
N CYS A 153 2.70 -26.22 -16.92
CA CYS A 153 3.90 -26.26 -16.08
C CYS A 153 3.92 -27.41 -15.07
N ASP A 154 2.74 -27.86 -14.62
CA ASP A 154 2.51 -29.18 -14.03
C ASP A 154 1.00 -29.37 -13.79
N SER A 155 0.56 -30.54 -13.33
CA SER A 155 -0.85 -30.91 -13.08
C SER A 155 -1.52 -30.17 -11.89
N ALA A 156 -1.03 -28.98 -11.51
CA ALA A 156 -1.64 -28.16 -10.48
C ALA A 156 -2.98 -27.59 -10.97
N LYS A 157 -4.06 -27.92 -10.25
CA LYS A 157 -5.41 -27.41 -10.51
C LYS A 157 -5.52 -26.01 -9.89
N ILE A 158 -5.38 -24.97 -10.70
CA ILE A 158 -5.35 -23.56 -10.28
C ILE A 158 -6.78 -23.01 -10.34
N ALA A 159 -7.25 -22.25 -9.34
CA ALA A 159 -8.53 -21.58 -9.45
C ALA A 159 -8.50 -20.60 -10.64
N ARG A 160 -9.56 -20.55 -11.44
CA ARG A 160 -9.63 -19.72 -12.66
C ARG A 160 -9.22 -18.26 -12.40
N GLU A 161 -9.65 -17.68 -11.28
CA GLU A 161 -9.30 -16.30 -10.88
C GLU A 161 -7.82 -16.09 -10.54
N GLU A 162 -7.08 -17.15 -10.21
CA GLU A 162 -5.67 -17.09 -9.80
C GLU A 162 -4.70 -17.39 -10.96
N VAL A 163 -5.19 -17.77 -12.13
CA VAL A 163 -4.36 -18.15 -13.29
C VAL A 163 -3.40 -17.03 -13.68
N ASP A 164 -3.86 -15.79 -13.74
CA ASP A 164 -3.03 -14.65 -14.15
C ASP A 164 -1.92 -14.38 -13.14
N LYS A 165 -2.22 -14.46 -11.85
CA LYS A 165 -1.24 -14.34 -10.77
C LYS A 165 -0.21 -15.46 -10.84
N HIS A 166 -0.66 -16.70 -11.05
CA HIS A 166 0.24 -17.84 -11.26
C HIS A 166 1.15 -17.63 -12.48
N MET A 167 0.62 -17.20 -13.62
CA MET A 167 1.40 -16.90 -14.85
C MET A 167 2.48 -15.85 -14.60
N LYS A 168 2.15 -14.80 -13.85
CA LYS A 168 3.05 -13.68 -13.59
C LYS A 168 4.10 -14.00 -12.53
N ASP A 169 3.76 -14.74 -11.48
CA ASP A 169 4.59 -14.79 -10.27
C ASP A 169 5.14 -16.17 -9.95
N ALA A 170 4.49 -17.26 -10.38
CA ALA A 170 4.80 -18.61 -9.92
C ALA A 170 5.09 -19.63 -11.02
N CYS A 171 4.60 -19.43 -12.24
CA CYS A 171 4.66 -20.44 -13.32
C CYS A 171 6.12 -20.75 -13.74
N PRO A 172 6.64 -21.97 -13.49
CA PRO A 172 8.01 -22.35 -13.86
C PRO A 172 8.26 -22.29 -15.37
N SER A 173 7.23 -22.56 -16.18
CA SER A 173 7.30 -22.52 -17.65
C SER A 173 7.12 -21.12 -18.24
N SER A 174 6.88 -20.09 -17.42
CA SER A 174 6.72 -18.73 -17.93
C SER A 174 8.07 -18.19 -18.41
N MET A 175 8.04 -17.40 -19.48
CA MET A 175 9.24 -16.75 -20.02
C MET A 175 9.65 -15.59 -19.13
N ALA A 176 10.85 -15.66 -18.56
CA ALA A 176 11.46 -14.62 -17.75
C ALA A 176 12.78 -14.14 -18.36
N SER A 177 13.09 -12.86 -18.18
CA SER A 177 14.40 -12.31 -18.54
C SER A 177 15.39 -12.54 -17.40
N CYS A 178 16.68 -12.64 -17.73
CA CYS A 178 17.73 -12.75 -16.72
C CYS A 178 17.72 -11.52 -15.77
N PRO A 179 17.92 -11.72 -14.44
CA PRO A 179 18.04 -10.61 -13.48
C PRO A 179 19.10 -9.56 -13.86
N PHE A 180 20.14 -9.95 -14.59
CA PHE A 180 21.21 -9.04 -15.06
C PHE A 180 20.84 -8.29 -16.36
N VAL A 181 19.58 -8.30 -16.80
CA VAL A 181 19.16 -7.62 -18.04
C VAL A 181 19.45 -6.12 -18.05
N GLN A 182 19.24 -5.45 -16.92
CA GLN A 182 19.56 -4.02 -16.78
C GLN A 182 21.06 -3.72 -16.84
N HIS A 183 21.89 -4.75 -16.66
CA HIS A 183 23.34 -4.65 -16.69
C HIS A 183 23.94 -5.24 -17.97
N GLY A 184 23.12 -5.69 -18.93
CA GLY A 184 23.54 -6.07 -20.27
C GLY A 184 23.33 -7.54 -20.64
N CYS A 185 22.86 -8.40 -19.73
CA CYS A 185 22.56 -9.79 -20.09
C CYS A 185 21.30 -9.88 -20.97
N LYS A 186 21.40 -10.53 -22.13
CA LYS A 186 20.28 -10.61 -23.10
C LYS A 186 19.45 -11.89 -22.97
N HIS A 187 19.74 -12.73 -21.99
CA HIS A 187 19.08 -14.03 -21.86
C HIS A 187 17.62 -13.88 -21.44
N ARG A 188 16.74 -14.62 -22.15
CA ARG A 188 15.32 -14.75 -21.85
C ARG A 188 14.90 -16.19 -22.11
N GLY A 189 14.29 -16.83 -21.12
CA GLY A 189 13.95 -18.25 -21.19
C GLY A 189 12.92 -18.66 -20.13
N PRO A 190 12.48 -19.92 -20.11
CA PRO A 190 11.60 -20.43 -19.06
C PRO A 190 12.23 -20.33 -17.68
N ARG A 191 11.46 -19.96 -16.64
CA ARG A 191 11.99 -19.81 -15.27
C ARG A 191 12.71 -21.05 -14.76
N TYR A 192 12.22 -22.25 -15.06
CA TYR A 192 12.85 -23.50 -14.63
C TYR A 192 14.28 -23.68 -15.17
N THR A 193 14.63 -23.02 -16.28
CA THR A 193 16.00 -23.03 -16.83
C THR A 193 16.89 -21.91 -16.29
N MET A 194 16.32 -20.94 -15.58
CA MET A 194 17.02 -19.71 -15.17
C MET A 194 18.17 -20.01 -14.22
N GLU A 195 17.97 -20.92 -13.27
CA GLU A 195 19.03 -21.32 -12.33
C GLU A 195 20.25 -21.88 -13.04
N ARG A 196 20.04 -22.75 -14.03
CA ARG A 196 21.11 -23.28 -14.87
C ARG A 196 21.83 -22.18 -15.63
N HIS A 197 21.10 -21.26 -16.28
CA HIS A 197 21.70 -20.12 -16.96
C HIS A 197 22.56 -19.26 -16.02
N LEU A 198 22.04 -18.93 -14.83
CA LEU A 198 22.76 -18.12 -13.84
C LEU A 198 24.08 -18.78 -13.43
N ASN A 199 24.05 -20.09 -13.16
CA ASN A 199 25.24 -20.86 -12.76
C ASN A 199 26.27 -20.93 -13.90
N GLU A 200 25.86 -21.32 -15.10
CA GLU A 200 26.74 -21.46 -16.27
C GLU A 200 27.37 -20.12 -16.70
N ASN A 201 26.67 -18.99 -16.49
CA ASN A 201 27.09 -17.66 -16.95
C ASN A 201 27.57 -16.74 -15.81
N THR A 202 27.90 -17.31 -14.64
CA THR A 202 28.34 -16.55 -13.45
C THR A 202 29.52 -15.61 -13.76
N LYS A 203 30.50 -16.08 -14.54
CA LYS A 203 31.68 -15.28 -14.92
C LYS A 203 31.30 -14.05 -15.76
N GLU A 204 30.37 -14.20 -16.69
CA GLU A 204 29.89 -13.09 -17.52
C GLU A 204 29.12 -12.08 -16.66
N HIS A 205 28.22 -12.54 -15.80
CA HIS A 205 27.47 -11.68 -14.88
C HIS A 205 28.38 -10.93 -13.90
N LEU A 206 29.44 -11.59 -13.39
CA LEU A 206 30.45 -10.95 -12.56
C LEU A 206 31.21 -9.85 -13.33
N ASN A 207 31.57 -10.11 -14.59
CA ASN A 207 32.18 -9.10 -15.44
C ASN A 207 31.25 -7.90 -15.64
N LEU A 208 29.96 -8.10 -15.93
CA LEU A 208 28.99 -7.01 -16.05
C LEU A 208 28.94 -6.17 -14.77
N THR A 209 28.92 -6.83 -13.61
CA THR A 209 28.91 -6.18 -12.29
C THR A 209 30.20 -5.37 -12.06
N CYS A 210 31.37 -5.92 -12.40
CA CYS A 210 32.64 -5.20 -12.33
C CYS A 210 32.67 -3.94 -13.22
N HIS A 211 32.06 -3.99 -14.41
CA HIS A 211 31.94 -2.81 -15.28
C HIS A 211 31.06 -1.72 -14.64
N VAL A 212 29.94 -2.11 -14.02
CA VAL A 212 29.07 -1.18 -13.29
C VAL A 212 29.83 -0.51 -12.14
N VAL A 213 30.56 -1.28 -11.33
CA VAL A 213 31.36 -0.76 -10.21
C VAL A 213 32.43 0.22 -10.70
N ARG A 214 33.19 -0.11 -11.75
CA ARG A 214 34.20 0.79 -12.33
C ARG A 214 33.58 2.09 -12.83
N ARG A 215 32.43 2.02 -13.50
CA ARG A 215 31.70 3.20 -13.98
C ARG A 215 31.24 4.09 -12.82
N GLN A 216 30.67 3.49 -11.77
CA GLN A 216 30.24 4.21 -10.57
C GLN A 216 31.43 4.87 -9.85
N GLN A 217 32.56 4.17 -9.71
CA GLN A 217 33.78 4.73 -9.13
C GLN A 217 34.25 5.98 -9.88
N LYS A 218 34.23 5.93 -11.22
CA LYS A 218 34.55 7.08 -12.07
C LYS A 218 33.58 8.25 -11.85
N GLN A 219 32.27 7.98 -11.84
CA GLN A 219 31.27 9.03 -11.58
C GLN A 219 31.44 9.69 -10.20
N ILE A 220 31.75 8.90 -9.16
CA ILE A 220 32.03 9.44 -7.81
C ILE A 220 33.28 10.32 -7.82
N HIS A 221 34.33 9.88 -8.51
CA HIS A 221 35.55 10.68 -8.65
C HIS A 221 35.27 12.01 -9.36
N ASP A 222 34.55 11.98 -10.48
CA ASP A 222 34.21 13.17 -11.26
C ASP A 222 33.35 14.15 -10.43
N LEU A 223 32.37 13.64 -9.67
CA LEU A 223 31.53 14.46 -8.79
C LEU A 223 32.34 15.09 -7.64
N ARG A 224 33.30 14.36 -7.05
CA ARG A 224 34.19 14.93 -6.02
C ARG A 224 35.04 16.05 -6.60
N ALA A 225 35.61 15.86 -7.79
CA ALA A 225 36.39 16.91 -8.46
C ALA A 225 35.54 18.17 -8.74
N GLN A 226 34.27 18.00 -9.11
CA GLN A 226 33.35 19.14 -9.29
C GLN A 226 33.04 19.86 -7.98
N LEU A 227 32.81 19.12 -6.89
CA LEU A 227 32.61 19.70 -5.56
C LEU A 227 33.83 20.48 -5.08
N ASP A 228 35.04 19.93 -5.28
CA ASP A 228 36.29 20.61 -4.93
C ASP A 228 36.44 21.92 -5.70
N THR A 229 36.03 21.96 -6.97
CA THR A 229 36.07 23.18 -7.80
C THR A 229 35.07 24.24 -7.32
N LEU A 230 33.88 23.82 -6.88
CA LEU A 230 32.85 24.72 -6.35
C LEU A 230 33.18 25.27 -4.95
N SER A 231 34.00 24.57 -4.18
CA SER A 231 34.40 24.93 -2.82
C SER A 231 35.53 25.98 -2.76
N ILE A 232 36.11 26.36 -3.90
CA ILE A 232 37.16 27.38 -3.96
C ILE A 232 36.54 28.74 -3.65
N ASN A 233 37.01 29.41 -2.60
CA ASN A 233 36.67 30.82 -2.38
C ASN A 233 37.22 31.66 -3.54
N MET A 234 36.35 32.40 -4.24
CA MET A 234 36.66 33.14 -5.47
C MET A 234 36.65 34.66 -5.28
N ASP A 235 36.78 35.16 -4.05
CA ASP A 235 36.76 36.58 -3.72
C ASP A 235 38.13 37.12 -3.26
N GLY A 236 39.19 36.32 -3.43
CA GLY A 236 40.53 36.64 -2.94
C GLY A 236 40.68 36.53 -1.44
N LYS A 237 39.74 35.90 -0.74
CA LYS A 237 39.80 35.69 0.70
C LYS A 237 39.79 34.21 1.06
N LEU A 238 40.57 33.88 2.07
CA LEU A 238 40.61 32.57 2.68
C LEU A 238 40.46 32.74 4.19
N LEU A 239 39.52 32.02 4.79
CA LEU A 239 39.48 31.80 6.23
C LEU A 239 39.83 30.33 6.48
N TRP A 240 41.08 30.09 6.88
CA TRP A 240 41.60 28.75 7.11
C TRP A 240 41.46 28.36 8.58
N LYS A 241 40.57 27.38 8.84
CA LYS A 241 40.40 26.74 10.14
C LYS A 241 41.37 25.56 10.27
N ILE A 242 42.28 25.62 11.23
CA ILE A 242 43.20 24.54 11.59
C ILE A 242 42.70 23.90 12.88
N THR A 243 42.09 22.72 12.77
CA THR A 243 41.62 21.92 13.92
C THR A 243 42.71 20.98 14.42
N ASP A 244 42.50 20.39 15.60
CA ASP A 244 43.39 19.40 16.20
C ASP A 244 44.81 19.97 16.38
N TYR A 245 44.90 21.26 16.72
CA TYR A 245 46.14 22.03 16.69
C TYR A 245 47.20 21.43 17.61
N ALA A 246 46.84 21.00 18.82
CA ALA A 246 47.76 20.39 19.79
C ALA A 246 48.42 19.14 19.22
N SER A 247 47.64 18.28 18.55
CA SER A 247 48.14 17.06 17.90
C SER A 247 49.07 17.39 16.73
N ARG A 248 48.66 18.33 15.86
CA ARG A 248 49.49 18.79 14.72
C ARG A 248 50.78 19.45 15.17
N PHE A 249 50.73 20.24 16.25
CA PHE A 249 51.90 20.88 16.84
C PHE A 249 52.87 19.85 17.43
N ALA A 250 52.37 18.84 18.14
CA ALA A 250 53.19 17.74 18.65
C ALA A 250 53.88 16.96 17.52
N LYS A 251 53.16 16.66 16.43
CA LYS A 251 53.74 16.00 15.24
C LYS A 251 54.83 16.85 14.58
N SER A 252 54.61 18.15 14.47
CA SER A 252 55.59 19.07 13.87
C SER A 252 56.89 19.24 14.65
N LYS A 253 56.98 18.67 15.87
CA LYS A 253 58.24 18.58 16.63
C LYS A 253 59.03 17.30 16.37
N LEU A 254 58.37 16.28 15.82
CA LEU A 254 58.93 14.95 15.59
C LEU A 254 59.27 14.73 14.12
N GLU A 255 58.45 15.27 13.23
CA GLU A 255 58.60 15.16 11.78
C GLU A 255 59.33 16.40 11.25
N ASP A 256 60.42 16.17 10.50
CA ASP A 256 61.09 17.22 9.75
C ASP A 256 60.15 17.78 8.66
N GLU A 257 60.21 19.10 8.45
CA GLU A 257 59.43 19.82 7.41
C GLU A 257 57.90 19.61 7.45
N TYR A 258 57.31 19.46 8.64
CA TYR A 258 55.85 19.29 8.80
C TYR A 258 55.04 20.52 8.33
N GLU A 259 54.68 20.53 7.05
CA GLU A 259 53.92 21.58 6.38
C GLU A 259 52.40 21.31 6.40
N LEU A 260 51.63 22.20 7.02
CA LEU A 260 50.19 22.25 6.84
C LEU A 260 49.84 23.07 5.62
N ARG A 261 48.98 22.56 4.73
CA ARG A 261 48.52 23.25 3.52
C ARG A 261 47.04 23.58 3.59
N SER A 262 46.67 24.80 3.23
CA SER A 262 45.28 25.21 3.11
C SER A 262 44.60 24.61 1.87
N PRO A 263 43.27 24.63 1.80
CA PRO A 263 42.57 24.58 0.52
C PRO A 263 43.08 25.69 -0.41
N VAL A 264 43.03 25.42 -1.72
CA VAL A 264 43.35 26.43 -2.73
C VAL A 264 42.20 27.43 -2.79
N PHE A 265 42.52 28.72 -2.84
CA PHE A 265 41.55 29.79 -3.06
C PHE A 265 41.96 30.64 -4.27
N ALA A 266 41.02 31.36 -4.86
CA ALA A 266 41.23 32.15 -6.06
C ALA A 266 40.96 33.64 -5.81
N THR A 267 41.72 34.51 -6.47
CA THR A 267 41.51 35.97 -6.37
C THR A 267 40.21 36.45 -7.02
N SER A 268 39.73 35.71 -8.02
CA SER A 268 38.45 35.88 -8.69
C SER A 268 38.04 34.56 -9.36
N ARG A 269 36.84 34.46 -9.93
CA ARG A 269 36.37 33.25 -10.67
C ARG A 269 37.39 32.75 -11.70
N ASN A 270 38.05 33.67 -12.39
CA ASN A 270 39.06 33.36 -13.41
C ASN A 270 40.46 33.88 -13.01
N GLY A 271 40.68 34.14 -11.72
CA GLY A 271 41.87 34.80 -11.21
C GLY A 271 43.02 33.86 -10.86
N TYR A 272 44.01 34.41 -10.16
CA TYR A 272 45.16 33.65 -9.66
C TYR A 272 44.71 32.65 -8.60
N ARG A 273 45.29 31.45 -8.61
CA ARG A 273 45.10 30.45 -7.56
C ARG A 273 46.24 30.53 -6.57
N LEU A 274 45.90 30.51 -5.28
CA LEU A 274 46.84 30.68 -4.18
C LEU A 274 46.62 29.57 -3.15
N GLN A 275 47.70 29.19 -2.48
CA GLN A 275 47.66 28.25 -1.36
C GLN A 275 48.56 28.75 -0.24
N VAL A 276 48.07 28.60 0.98
CA VAL A 276 48.78 29.01 2.20
C VAL A 276 49.38 27.78 2.85
N SER A 277 50.59 27.96 3.38
CA SER A 277 51.31 26.95 4.12
C SER A 277 51.62 27.46 5.52
N ALA A 278 51.49 26.62 6.54
CA ALA A 278 51.87 26.96 7.91
C ALA A 278 52.69 25.83 8.54
N PHE A 279 53.70 26.23 9.31
CA PHE A 279 54.54 25.31 10.09
C PHE A 279 54.31 25.58 11.56
N PRO A 280 53.53 24.74 12.28
CA PRO A 280 53.16 24.99 13.67
C PRO A 280 54.36 25.17 14.59
N ASN A 281 55.40 24.34 14.43
CA ASN A 281 56.67 24.43 15.15
C ASN A 281 57.75 25.23 14.40
N GLY A 282 57.35 26.03 13.41
CA GLY A 282 58.22 26.93 12.68
C GLY A 282 59.04 26.30 11.57
N ASN A 283 59.64 27.13 10.74
CA ASN A 283 60.55 26.78 9.66
C ASN A 283 61.66 27.85 9.55
N GLY A 284 62.86 27.46 9.11
CA GLY A 284 63.97 28.37 8.91
C GLY A 284 64.34 29.12 10.20
N SER A 285 64.42 30.44 10.15
CA SER A 285 64.80 31.25 11.33
C SER A 285 63.79 31.22 12.48
N GLY A 286 62.54 30.77 12.25
CA GLY A 286 61.51 30.64 13.28
C GLY A 286 61.35 29.24 13.85
N GLU A 287 62.17 28.29 13.42
CA GLU A 287 62.08 26.88 13.83
C GLU A 287 62.17 26.72 15.36
N GLY A 288 61.31 25.88 15.91
CA GLY A 288 61.19 25.59 17.34
C GLY A 288 60.64 26.73 18.22
N THR A 289 60.43 27.93 17.67
CA THR A 289 60.14 29.14 18.47
C THR A 289 58.92 29.92 18.01
N HIS A 290 58.58 29.85 16.73
CA HIS A 290 57.48 30.60 16.11
C HIS A 290 56.57 29.68 15.32
N LEU A 291 55.32 30.11 15.11
CA LEU A 291 54.49 29.68 14.00
C LEU A 291 55.01 30.42 12.75
N SER A 292 55.31 29.68 11.68
CA SER A 292 55.68 30.26 10.39
C SER A 292 54.53 30.16 9.41
N ILE A 293 54.41 31.13 8.50
CA ILE A 293 53.37 31.16 7.48
C ILE A 293 53.92 31.60 6.13
N TYR A 294 53.46 30.96 5.05
CA TYR A 294 53.87 31.24 3.68
C TYR A 294 52.67 31.20 2.74
N ILE A 295 52.79 31.85 1.59
CA ILE A 295 51.82 31.77 0.49
C ILE A 295 52.53 31.61 -0.84
N ARG A 296 51.93 30.84 -1.73
CA ARG A 296 52.44 30.57 -3.08
C ARG A 296 51.34 30.67 -4.12
N THR A 297 51.77 30.98 -5.34
CA THR A 297 50.94 30.82 -6.54
C THR A 297 50.90 29.35 -6.94
N VAL A 298 49.73 28.87 -7.35
CA VAL A 298 49.49 27.50 -7.79
C VAL A 298 49.01 27.54 -9.23
N SER A 299 49.43 26.57 -10.06
CA SER A 299 48.99 26.51 -11.45
C SER A 299 47.47 26.47 -11.57
N GLY A 300 46.92 27.44 -12.29
CA GLY A 300 45.51 27.57 -12.64
C GLY A 300 45.25 27.29 -14.11
N GLU A 301 43.98 27.03 -14.43
CA GLU A 301 43.53 26.80 -15.82
C GLU A 301 43.64 28.08 -16.67
N ASN A 302 43.52 29.24 -16.02
CA ASN A 302 43.49 30.55 -16.68
C ASN A 302 44.86 31.27 -16.64
N ASP A 303 45.94 30.62 -16.20
CA ASP A 303 47.25 31.27 -16.00
C ASP A 303 47.82 31.94 -17.26
N SER A 304 47.44 31.46 -18.46
CA SER A 304 47.82 32.05 -19.74
C SER A 304 47.14 33.39 -20.02
N LEU A 305 46.00 33.67 -19.39
CA LEU A 305 45.22 34.90 -19.53
C LEU A 305 45.59 35.95 -18.47
N LEU A 306 46.26 35.52 -17.40
CA LEU A 306 46.65 36.37 -16.28
C LEU A 306 47.98 37.07 -16.57
N ARG A 307 48.14 38.28 -16.02
CA ARG A 307 49.42 39.00 -16.08
C ARG A 307 50.41 38.42 -15.07
N TRP A 308 51.68 38.33 -15.44
CA TRP A 308 52.74 37.87 -14.54
C TRP A 308 53.88 38.88 -14.53
N PRO A 309 54.61 39.04 -13.39
CA PRO A 309 54.45 38.33 -12.12
C PRO A 309 53.20 38.75 -11.32
N PHE A 310 52.84 37.97 -10.30
CA PHE A 310 51.78 38.31 -9.36
C PHE A 310 52.23 39.48 -8.47
N ILE A 311 51.46 40.57 -8.44
CA ILE A 311 51.83 41.85 -7.77
C ILE A 311 50.77 42.38 -6.79
N HIS A 312 49.72 41.59 -6.52
CA HIS A 312 48.62 42.06 -5.67
C HIS A 312 49.02 42.00 -4.19
N PRO A 313 48.75 43.06 -3.40
CA PRO A 313 49.04 43.05 -1.96
C PRO A 313 48.34 41.90 -1.25
N ILE A 314 49.06 41.23 -0.35
CA ILE A 314 48.56 40.11 0.45
C ILE A 314 48.66 40.48 1.93
N SER A 315 47.66 40.07 2.69
CA SER A 315 47.70 40.13 4.15
C SER A 315 47.42 38.77 4.78
N PHE A 316 48.21 38.42 5.80
CA PHE A 316 47.94 37.33 6.72
C PHE A 316 47.41 37.91 8.02
N THR A 317 46.37 37.32 8.57
CA THR A 317 45.81 37.71 9.86
C THR A 317 45.55 36.47 10.71
N LEU A 318 46.26 36.35 11.84
CA LEU A 318 45.94 35.38 12.87
C LEU A 318 44.81 35.93 13.74
N LEU A 319 43.69 35.21 13.81
CA LEU A 319 42.51 35.68 14.51
C LEU A 319 42.54 35.32 15.99
N ASP A 320 42.51 36.33 16.84
CA ASP A 320 42.07 36.24 18.24
C ASP A 320 40.57 35.90 18.33
N GLN A 321 40.23 34.78 18.98
CA GLN A 321 38.87 34.24 19.16
C GLN A 321 38.26 34.72 20.49
N ALA A 322 38.35 36.03 20.74
CA ALA A 322 37.84 36.67 21.94
C ALA A 322 36.31 36.46 22.11
N GLU A 323 35.84 36.50 23.37
CA GLU A 323 34.42 36.37 23.69
C GLU A 323 33.62 37.60 23.26
N ASP A 324 32.31 37.41 23.09
CA ASP A 324 31.40 38.47 22.66
C ASP A 324 31.46 39.69 23.59
N GLY A 325 31.64 40.88 22.99
CA GLY A 325 31.75 42.15 23.71
C GLY A 325 33.19 42.63 23.98
N LEU A 326 34.21 41.79 23.79
CA LEU A 326 35.61 42.19 23.83
C LEU A 326 36.15 42.45 22.42
N LYS A 327 36.96 43.51 22.25
CA LYS A 327 37.58 43.81 20.95
C LYS A 327 38.71 42.79 20.67
N PRO A 328 38.62 41.97 19.61
CA PRO A 328 39.67 41.02 19.27
C PRO A 328 40.97 41.71 18.89
N SER A 329 42.09 41.11 19.25
CA SER A 329 43.43 41.62 19.00
C SER A 329 44.16 40.74 17.99
N HIS A 330 43.75 40.79 16.73
CA HIS A 330 44.36 40.00 15.68
C HIS A 330 45.83 40.39 15.42
N VAL A 331 46.67 39.43 15.03
CA VAL A 331 48.02 39.71 14.53
C VAL A 331 47.96 39.75 13.01
N LYS A 332 48.41 40.86 12.40
CA LYS A 332 48.33 41.06 10.96
C LYS A 332 49.69 41.44 10.37
N GLU A 333 50.10 40.71 9.35
CA GLU A 333 51.25 41.03 8.51
C GLU A 333 50.81 41.24 7.07
N CYS A 334 51.42 42.20 6.38
CA CYS A 334 51.08 42.54 5.00
C CYS A 334 52.33 42.76 4.19
N PHE A 335 52.29 42.35 2.92
CA PHE A 335 53.33 42.66 1.96
C PHE A 335 52.75 42.82 0.56
N THR A 336 53.50 43.53 -0.28
CA THR A 336 53.24 43.59 -1.72
C THR A 336 54.35 42.81 -2.41
N PRO A 337 54.02 41.77 -3.20
CA PRO A 337 55.01 41.02 -3.96
C PRO A 337 55.86 41.92 -4.85
N ASP A 338 57.18 41.80 -4.74
CA ASP A 338 58.10 42.46 -5.67
C ASP A 338 58.18 41.68 -6.99
N PRO A 339 58.14 42.35 -8.16
CA PRO A 339 58.23 41.68 -9.46
C PRO A 339 59.48 40.82 -9.68
N THR A 340 60.56 41.05 -8.93
CA THR A 340 61.81 40.27 -9.00
C THR A 340 61.76 38.96 -8.21
N TRP A 341 60.77 38.79 -7.33
CA TRP A 341 60.65 37.60 -6.50
C TRP A 341 60.23 36.37 -7.31
N LYS A 342 61.04 35.30 -7.23
CA LYS A 342 60.82 34.06 -8.00
C LYS A 342 59.52 33.36 -7.62
N ASN A 343 59.11 33.43 -6.35
CA ASN A 343 57.93 32.77 -5.80
C ASN A 343 56.59 33.29 -6.38
N PHE A 344 56.62 34.45 -7.05
CA PHE A 344 55.44 35.09 -7.64
C PHE A 344 55.51 35.17 -9.17
N GLN A 345 56.49 34.51 -9.79
CA GLN A 345 56.48 34.27 -11.22
C GLN A 345 55.40 33.25 -11.57
N ARG A 346 55.12 33.11 -12.88
CA ARG A 346 54.15 32.12 -13.36
C ARG A 346 54.55 30.70 -12.90
N PRO A 347 53.68 29.98 -12.16
CA PRO A 347 54.02 28.68 -11.62
C PRO A 347 54.11 27.63 -12.74
N SER A 348 55.05 26.69 -12.59
CA SER A 348 55.12 25.47 -13.39
C SER A 348 54.37 24.34 -12.70
N ARG A 349 53.80 23.40 -13.47
CA ARG A 349 53.10 22.24 -12.91
C ARG A 349 54.03 21.22 -12.23
N ASP A 350 55.31 21.20 -12.62
CA ASP A 350 56.23 20.10 -12.27
C ASP A 350 57.21 20.42 -11.14
N VAL A 351 57.17 21.64 -10.56
CA VAL A 351 58.14 22.07 -9.54
C VAL A 351 57.44 22.59 -8.30
N TYR A 352 57.59 21.85 -7.18
CA TYR A 352 57.20 22.35 -5.87
C TYR A 352 58.22 23.38 -5.39
N THR A 353 57.74 24.56 -5.02
CA THR A 353 58.54 25.57 -4.31
C THR A 353 57.78 26.03 -3.07
N LEU A 354 58.53 26.25 -1.98
CA LEU A 354 57.98 26.90 -0.80
C LEU A 354 57.64 28.36 -1.17
N GLY A 355 56.51 28.84 -0.65
CA GLY A 355 56.03 30.19 -0.90
C GLY A 355 56.88 31.29 -0.26
N TYR A 356 56.47 32.54 -0.46
CA TYR A 356 57.01 33.67 0.30
C TYR A 356 56.18 33.88 1.58
N GLY A 357 56.81 34.29 2.66
CA GLY A 357 56.12 34.61 3.90
C GLY A 357 57.05 34.90 5.06
N TYR A 358 56.57 34.60 6.25
CA TYR A 358 57.16 35.02 7.51
C TYR A 358 57.57 33.79 8.34
N PRO A 359 58.87 33.45 8.37
CA PRO A 359 59.40 32.41 9.25
C PRO A 359 59.07 32.69 10.73
N THR A 360 59.13 33.95 11.15
CA THR A 360 58.87 34.40 12.52
C THR A 360 57.53 35.15 12.61
N PHE A 361 56.44 34.56 12.11
CA PHE A 361 55.14 35.24 12.06
C PHE A 361 54.59 35.54 13.46
N VAL A 362 54.47 34.53 14.33
CA VAL A 362 54.04 34.71 15.72
C VAL A 362 54.79 33.75 16.64
N SER A 363 55.38 34.25 17.73
CA SER A 363 56.12 33.39 18.67
C SER A 363 55.18 32.46 19.44
N HIS A 364 55.64 31.26 19.80
CA HIS A 364 54.86 30.31 20.60
C HIS A 364 54.47 30.87 21.96
N VAL A 365 55.30 31.75 22.52
CA VAL A 365 55.00 32.46 23.78
C VAL A 365 53.83 33.41 23.57
N PHE A 366 53.85 34.19 22.48
CA PHE A 366 52.78 35.15 22.18
C PHE A 366 51.45 34.46 21.83
N LEU A 367 51.49 33.32 21.13
CA LEU A 367 50.29 32.52 20.83
C LEU A 367 49.47 32.13 22.08
N LYS A 368 50.13 32.04 23.25
CA LYS A 368 49.50 31.69 24.52
C LYS A 368 48.92 32.90 25.28
N THR A 369 49.14 34.12 24.80
CA THR A 369 48.76 35.35 25.53
C THR A 369 47.28 35.71 25.41
N LYS A 370 46.60 35.25 24.35
CA LYS A 370 45.18 35.50 24.05
C LYS A 370 44.53 34.27 23.42
N ASN A 371 43.29 34.40 22.96
CA ASN A 371 42.49 33.31 22.41
C ASN A 371 42.81 33.01 20.94
N TYR A 372 44.09 33.03 20.56
CA TYR A 372 44.50 32.67 19.18
C TYR A 372 44.28 31.18 18.91
N ILE A 373 44.44 30.35 19.93
CA ILE A 373 44.09 28.93 19.92
C ILE A 373 42.98 28.74 20.96
N LYS A 374 41.79 28.37 20.50
CA LYS A 374 40.61 28.11 21.33
C LYS A 374 39.92 26.85 20.81
N ASP A 375 39.45 25.99 21.71
CA ASP A 375 38.82 24.70 21.37
C ASP A 375 39.66 23.87 20.39
N ASP A 376 40.96 23.76 20.69
CA ASP A 376 41.98 23.10 19.88
C ASP A 376 42.03 23.53 18.41
N THR A 377 41.64 24.79 18.15
CA THR A 377 41.48 25.36 16.82
C THR A 377 42.18 26.70 16.70
N LEU A 378 42.86 26.91 15.57
CA LEU A 378 43.48 28.17 15.18
C LEU A 378 42.93 28.64 13.83
N PHE A 379 42.69 29.95 13.68
CA PHE A 379 42.16 30.54 12.44
C PHE A 379 43.15 31.52 11.81
N ILE A 380 43.44 31.30 10.53
CA ILE A 380 44.28 32.17 9.72
C ILE A 380 43.42 32.73 8.59
N LYS A 381 43.27 34.05 8.57
CA LYS A 381 42.62 34.76 7.48
C LYS A 381 43.68 35.28 6.52
N VAL A 382 43.49 35.04 5.23
CA VAL A 382 44.33 35.59 4.16
C VAL A 382 43.47 36.38 3.21
N GLU A 383 43.89 37.60 2.88
CA GLU A 383 43.18 38.47 1.95
C GLU A 383 44.15 39.02 0.92
N VAL A 384 43.76 38.92 -0.34
CA VAL A 384 44.41 39.58 -1.47
C VAL A 384 43.64 40.85 -1.78
N ASP A 385 44.34 41.97 -1.89
CA ASP A 385 43.72 43.21 -2.36
C ASP A 385 43.47 43.15 -3.87
N CYS A 386 42.25 42.74 -4.20
CA CYS A 386 41.77 42.62 -5.57
C CYS A 386 41.22 43.94 -6.15
N SER A 387 41.29 45.06 -5.43
CA SER A 387 40.73 46.36 -5.89
C SER A 387 41.29 46.83 -7.24
N LYS A 388 42.51 46.38 -7.58
CA LYS A 388 43.19 46.69 -8.85
C LYS A 388 43.03 45.61 -9.93
N ILE A 389 42.28 44.53 -9.69
CA ILE A 389 42.09 43.43 -10.66
C ILE A 389 41.08 43.82 -11.77
N ASN A 390 40.23 44.82 -11.52
CA ASN A 390 39.06 45.15 -12.35
C ASN A 390 39.30 45.84 -13.72
N ASN A 391 40.51 45.84 -14.29
CA ASN A 391 40.78 46.61 -15.53
C ASN A 391 41.35 45.79 -16.70
N ILE A 392 41.07 44.48 -16.81
CA ILE A 392 41.77 43.65 -17.81
C ILE A 392 40.98 42.44 -18.33
N ILE A 393 39.65 42.49 -18.36
CA ILE A 393 38.89 41.70 -19.34
C ILE A 393 37.98 42.65 -20.08
#